data_AF-A0A5J4PK18-F1
#
_entry.id   AF-A0A5J4PK18-F1
#
_cell.length_a   1.000
_cell.length_b   1.000
_cell.length_c   1.000
_cell.angle_alpha   90.00
_cell.angle_beta   90.00
_cell.angle_gamma   90.00
#
_symmetry.space_group_name_H-M   'P 1'
#
loop_
_entity.id
_entity.type
_entity.pdbx_description
1 polymer ?
#
loop_
_entity_poly.entity_id
_entity_poly.type
_entity_poly.pdbx_seq_one_letter_code
_entity_poly.pdbx_strand_id
1 'polypeptide(L)'
;RWSTGSYLECQDFFRISGFERDVFLWSQAKNAIHDFRVVSTLDDSYKNGIFKLSVDLKNNSDLATSVGMKYELIDKKGKTISTSSDVVDITPKGKKTVNFEAILEHVATWTSENPNLYKLLLTVEKGDTREVVPFNVGFRKIEIKESDYTVKGKKLRLFYVNGQPIKLKGVNIHEVSHLTGHYVTPEEMRRNFELMKQNNINTVRLSHYPQDRRFYEMCDEYGLYVYDEANIESHGMYYSRYLDDMRKGSDGHLDGRKKGTLGHNPDWIENHLYRIRNMFERNKNYPCVTIWSLGNEAGNGYN
;
A
#
# COMPACT_ATOMS: atom_id res chain seq x y z
N ARG A 1 -20.75 16.42 -4.09
CA ARG A 1 -20.81 15.58 -5.31
C ARG A 1 -19.68 15.93 -6.27
N TRP A 2 -19.55 17.19 -6.72
CA TRP A 2 -18.45 17.60 -7.62
C TRP A 2 -17.53 18.62 -6.94
N SER A 3 -16.23 18.48 -7.18
CA SER A 3 -15.16 19.41 -6.77
C SER A 3 -14.05 19.45 -7.84
N THR A 4 -13.01 20.24 -7.63
CA THR A 4 -11.79 20.19 -8.45
C THR A 4 -11.17 18.80 -8.49
N GLY A 5 -11.31 18.00 -7.41
CA GLY A 5 -10.83 16.62 -7.35
C GLY A 5 -11.43 15.71 -8.44
N SER A 6 -12.66 15.99 -8.89
CA SER A 6 -13.36 15.18 -9.90
C SER A 6 -12.63 15.10 -11.24
N TYR A 7 -11.76 16.06 -11.56
CA TYR A 7 -10.95 16.04 -12.78
C TYR A 7 -9.83 14.97 -12.77
N LEU A 8 -9.45 14.49 -11.58
CA LEU A 8 -8.55 13.34 -11.39
C LEU A 8 -9.32 12.06 -11.00
N GLU A 9 -10.65 12.09 -11.05
CA GLU A 9 -11.54 10.97 -10.70
C GLU A 9 -12.50 10.71 -11.87
N CYS A 10 -11.90 10.50 -13.04
CA CYS A 10 -12.57 10.27 -14.31
C CYS A 10 -12.52 8.80 -14.75
N GLN A 11 -12.49 7.86 -13.81
CA GLN A 11 -12.58 6.43 -14.07
C GLN A 11 -13.84 6.07 -14.88
N ASP A 12 -13.72 5.05 -15.72
CA ASP A 12 -14.83 4.42 -16.42
C ASP A 12 -15.68 3.56 -15.45
N PHE A 13 -16.47 4.24 -14.60
CA PHE A 13 -17.32 3.61 -13.59
C PHE A 13 -18.58 4.43 -13.26
N PHE A 14 -19.45 3.90 -12.40
CA PHE A 14 -20.65 4.61 -11.94
C PHE A 14 -20.30 5.76 -10.98
N ARG A 15 -20.82 6.96 -11.25
CA ARG A 15 -20.60 8.13 -10.39
C ARG A 15 -21.57 8.16 -9.21
N ILE A 16 -21.19 7.49 -8.13
CA ILE A 16 -21.93 7.41 -6.86
C ILE A 16 -21.42 8.48 -5.89
N SER A 17 -22.21 8.84 -4.89
CA SER A 17 -21.81 9.81 -3.87
C SER A 17 -22.45 9.50 -2.52
N GLY A 18 -21.69 9.69 -1.45
CA GLY A 18 -22.16 9.52 -0.07
C GLY A 18 -21.01 9.15 0.84
N PHE A 19 -21.32 8.79 2.08
CA PHE A 19 -20.38 8.08 2.94
C PHE A 19 -20.42 6.59 2.55
N GLU A 20 -19.50 6.18 1.68
CA GLU A 20 -19.44 4.84 1.09
C GLU A 20 -18.50 3.88 1.85
N ARG A 21 -17.93 4.35 2.97
CA ARG A 21 -17.04 3.58 3.86
C ARG A 21 -17.35 3.90 5.33
N ASP A 22 -16.81 3.07 6.22
CA ASP A 22 -17.06 3.14 7.65
C ASP A 22 -16.66 4.49 8.27
N VAL A 23 -17.45 4.93 9.26
CA VAL A 23 -17.17 6.09 10.11
C VAL A 23 -17.18 5.62 11.55
N PHE A 24 -16.10 5.90 12.30
CA PHE A 24 -15.96 5.47 13.68
C PHE A 24 -15.25 6.52 14.53
N LEU A 25 -15.46 6.44 15.85
CA LEU A 25 -14.71 7.20 16.86
C LEU A 25 -13.77 6.25 17.59
N TRP A 26 -12.56 6.72 17.86
CA TRP A 26 -11.58 6.00 18.65
C TRP A 26 -10.74 6.98 19.48
N SER A 27 -10.08 6.49 20.52
CA SER A 27 -9.18 7.27 21.37
C SER A 27 -7.86 6.52 21.54
N GLN A 28 -6.80 7.28 21.74
CA GLN A 28 -5.44 6.77 21.91
C GLN A 28 -4.82 7.42 23.15
N ALA A 29 -3.94 6.70 23.85
CA ALA A 29 -3.18 7.29 24.94
C ALA A 29 -2.35 8.49 24.45
N LYS A 30 -2.00 9.41 25.37
CA LYS A 30 -1.16 10.57 25.02
C LYS A 30 0.21 10.15 24.50
N ASN A 31 0.72 9.04 25.01
CA ASN A 31 1.97 8.40 24.62
C ASN A 31 1.63 7.15 23.83
N ALA A 32 1.95 7.15 22.54
CA ALA A 32 1.38 6.17 21.62
C ALA A 32 2.21 6.00 20.36
N ILE A 33 1.89 4.95 19.61
CA ILE A 33 2.39 4.76 18.24
C ILE A 33 1.71 5.80 17.33
N HIS A 34 2.51 6.49 16.53
CA HIS A 34 2.04 7.41 15.51
C HIS A 34 1.99 6.74 14.13
N ASP A 35 3.07 6.06 13.76
CA ASP A 35 3.22 5.30 12.51
C ASP A 35 4.30 4.23 12.69
N PHE A 36 4.38 3.27 11.76
CA PHE A 36 5.46 2.31 11.70
C PHE A 36 5.73 1.84 10.27
N ARG A 37 6.98 1.42 10.03
CA ARG A 37 7.41 0.83 8.76
C ARG A 37 8.08 -0.52 9.01
N VAL A 38 7.59 -1.53 8.31
CA VAL A 38 8.17 -2.87 8.29
C VAL A 38 8.92 -3.09 6.98
N VAL A 39 10.13 -3.62 7.08
CA VAL A 39 10.84 -4.23 5.96
C VAL A 39 11.06 -5.69 6.31
N SER A 40 10.42 -6.58 5.55
CA SER A 40 10.49 -8.04 5.72
C SER A 40 10.95 -8.70 4.43
N THR A 41 12.22 -8.50 4.09
CA THR A 41 12.83 -9.04 2.87
C THR A 41 13.60 -10.33 3.14
N LEU A 42 14.24 -10.88 2.11
CA LEU A 42 15.09 -12.07 2.21
C LEU A 42 16.53 -11.73 1.86
N ASP A 43 17.47 -12.52 2.37
CA ASP A 43 18.85 -12.51 1.87
C ASP A 43 18.94 -13.07 0.43
N ASP A 44 20.14 -13.09 -0.16
CA ASP A 44 20.34 -13.58 -1.53
C ASP A 44 20.20 -15.10 -1.65
N SER A 45 20.18 -15.83 -0.52
CA SER A 45 19.83 -17.26 -0.50
C SER A 45 18.32 -17.49 -0.64
N TYR A 46 17.52 -16.44 -0.46
CA TYR A 46 16.05 -16.47 -0.40
C TYR A 46 15.50 -17.35 0.73
N LYS A 47 16.30 -17.69 1.73
CA LYS A 47 15.91 -18.56 2.85
C LYS A 47 15.84 -17.82 4.19
N ASN A 48 16.74 -16.86 4.42
CA ASN A 48 16.78 -16.14 5.68
C ASN A 48 16.06 -14.80 5.55
N GLY A 49 15.24 -14.47 6.55
CA GLY A 49 14.51 -13.22 6.64
C GLY A 49 15.39 -12.09 7.18
N ILE A 50 15.32 -10.93 6.52
CA ILE A 50 15.89 -9.68 7.02
C ILE A 50 14.71 -8.82 7.47
N PHE A 51 14.58 -8.66 8.79
CA PHE A 51 13.52 -7.89 9.42
C PHE A 51 14.07 -6.54 9.90
N LYS A 52 13.45 -5.45 9.47
CA LYS A 52 13.69 -4.11 10.00
C LYS A 52 12.36 -3.46 10.36
N LEU A 53 12.32 -2.81 11.50
CA LEU A 53 11.14 -2.15 12.02
C LEU A 53 11.52 -0.75 12.50
N SER A 54 10.87 0.26 11.95
CA SER A 54 10.93 1.64 12.44
C SER A 54 9.57 1.99 13.02
N VAL A 55 9.54 2.48 14.26
CA VAL A 55 8.29 2.86 14.96
C VAL A 55 8.40 4.31 15.38
N ASP A 56 7.48 5.13 14.88
CA ASP A 56 7.35 6.53 15.25
C ASP A 56 6.45 6.63 16.47
N LEU A 57 7.03 7.06 17.59
CA LEU A 57 6.32 7.30 18.83
C LEU A 57 6.00 8.78 18.95
N LYS A 58 4.85 9.11 19.54
CA LYS A 58 4.44 10.48 19.85
C LYS A 58 4.18 10.65 21.34
N ASN A 59 4.45 11.85 21.83
CA ASN A 59 4.06 12.33 23.16
C ASN A 59 3.16 13.56 23.00
N ASN A 60 1.86 13.40 23.18
CA ASN A 60 0.89 14.50 23.14
C ASN A 60 0.68 15.18 24.51
N SER A 61 1.46 14.84 25.54
CA SER A 61 1.44 15.52 26.83
C SER A 61 2.31 16.78 26.85
N ASP A 62 2.15 17.60 27.89
CA ASP A 62 2.91 18.83 28.09
C ASP A 62 4.22 18.60 28.87
N LEU A 63 4.52 17.35 29.23
CA LEU A 63 5.71 16.96 29.98
C LEU A 63 6.56 15.97 29.18
N ALA A 64 7.87 15.98 29.41
CA ALA A 64 8.76 14.96 28.88
C ALA A 64 8.41 13.61 29.51
N THR A 65 8.63 12.53 28.76
CA THR A 65 8.29 11.18 29.21
C THR A 65 9.18 10.12 28.58
N SER A 66 9.47 9.09 29.36
CA SER A 66 10.10 7.85 28.88
C SER A 66 9.02 6.79 28.68
N VAL A 67 8.92 6.19 27.50
CA VAL A 67 7.92 5.15 27.17
C VAL A 67 8.63 3.83 26.86
N GLY A 68 8.08 2.72 27.33
CA GLY A 68 8.53 1.40 26.91
C GLY A 68 7.94 1.07 25.55
N MET A 69 8.77 0.63 24.61
CA MET A 69 8.34 0.15 23.31
C MET A 69 8.89 -1.26 23.09
N LYS A 70 8.01 -2.22 22.80
CA LYS A 70 8.36 -3.62 22.55
C LYS A 70 7.72 -4.10 21.24
N TYR A 71 8.46 -4.89 20.47
CA TYR A 71 7.86 -5.68 19.39
C TYR A 71 7.99 -7.18 19.66
N GLU A 72 7.00 -7.94 19.20
CA GLU A 72 7.04 -9.40 19.14
C GLU A 72 6.64 -9.87 17.74
N LEU A 73 7.42 -10.76 17.16
CA LEU A 73 7.13 -11.42 15.89
C LEU A 73 6.82 -12.90 16.16
N ILE A 74 5.60 -13.32 15.86
CA ILE A 74 5.04 -14.61 16.25
C ILE A 74 4.70 -15.42 15.00
N ASP A 75 5.13 -16.67 14.95
CA ASP A 75 4.84 -17.58 13.84
C ASP A 75 3.40 -18.14 13.89
N LYS A 76 3.00 -18.86 12.84
CA LYS A 76 1.67 -19.50 12.73
C LYS A 76 1.38 -20.51 13.86
N LYS A 77 2.41 -21.04 14.53
CA LYS A 77 2.29 -21.98 15.66
C LYS A 77 2.19 -21.25 17.02
N GLY A 78 2.22 -19.92 17.03
CA GLY A 78 2.19 -19.11 18.24
C GLY A 78 3.55 -18.96 18.92
N LYS A 79 4.66 -19.36 18.29
CA LYS A 79 6.00 -19.21 18.85
C LYS A 79 6.54 -17.82 18.50
N THR A 80 7.00 -17.07 19.51
CA THR A 80 7.78 -15.84 19.30
C THR A 80 9.13 -16.20 18.67
N ILE A 81 9.36 -15.73 17.45
CA ILE A 81 10.60 -15.97 16.70
C ILE A 81 11.57 -14.78 16.75
N SER A 82 11.07 -13.60 17.10
CA SER A 82 11.89 -12.41 17.35
C SER A 82 11.18 -11.48 18.32
N THR A 83 11.94 -10.85 19.22
CA THR A 83 11.43 -9.84 20.14
C THR A 83 12.55 -8.89 20.51
N SER A 84 12.21 -7.61 20.69
CA SER A 84 13.11 -6.62 21.29
C SER A 84 12.28 -5.54 21.97
N SER A 85 12.91 -4.82 22.89
CA SER A 85 12.33 -3.68 23.55
C SER A 85 13.34 -2.56 23.72
N ASP A 86 12.84 -1.33 23.84
CA ASP A 86 13.61 -0.15 24.16
C ASP A 86 12.80 0.80 25.06
N VAL A 87 13.49 1.68 25.79
CA VAL A 87 12.88 2.77 26.54
C VAL A 87 13.25 4.08 25.88
N VAL A 88 12.23 4.82 25.45
CA VAL A 88 12.41 5.98 24.58
C VAL A 88 11.98 7.25 25.30
N ASP A 89 12.93 8.16 25.54
CA ASP A 89 12.63 9.51 26.01
C ASP A 89 12.11 10.39 24.88
N ILE A 90 10.94 11.00 25.07
CA ILE A 90 10.25 11.87 24.11
C ILE A 90 9.94 13.22 24.78
N THR A 91 10.28 14.29 24.09
CA THR A 91 10.00 15.67 24.53
C THR A 91 8.49 15.97 24.56
N PRO A 92 8.05 17.00 25.31
CA PRO A 92 6.66 17.47 25.27
C PRO A 92 6.21 17.77 23.84
N LYS A 93 5.02 17.33 23.45
CA LYS A 93 4.48 17.47 22.07
C LYS A 93 5.41 16.92 20.98
N GLY A 94 6.37 16.06 21.36
CA GLY A 94 7.42 15.57 20.49
C GLY A 94 7.07 14.27 19.78
N LYS A 95 7.91 13.92 18.81
CA LYS A 95 7.96 12.61 18.15
C LYS A 95 9.38 12.05 18.22
N LYS A 96 9.52 10.74 18.27
CA LYS A 96 10.81 10.05 18.19
C LYS A 96 10.64 8.68 17.53
N THR A 97 11.58 8.33 16.67
CA THR A 97 11.62 7.03 16.00
C THR A 97 12.55 6.09 16.76
N VAL A 98 12.11 4.86 16.97
CA VAL A 98 12.94 3.74 17.45
C VAL A 98 13.07 2.70 16.34
N ASN A 99 14.25 2.10 16.21
CA ASN A 99 14.56 1.15 15.15
C ASN A 99 14.96 -0.20 15.75
N PHE A 100 14.48 -1.27 15.14
CA PHE A 100 14.84 -2.64 15.47
C PHE A 100 15.24 -3.40 14.20
N GLU A 101 16.18 -4.34 14.33
CA GLU A 101 16.64 -5.20 13.25
C GLU A 101 16.85 -6.63 13.76
N ALA A 102 16.54 -7.61 12.91
CA ALA A 102 16.80 -9.03 13.18
C ALA A 102 17.07 -9.78 11.87
N ILE A 103 17.95 -10.77 11.93
CA ILE A 103 18.12 -11.78 10.88
C ILE A 103 17.52 -13.08 11.41
N LEU A 104 16.62 -13.67 10.62
CA LEU A 104 15.83 -14.83 11.00
C LEU A 104 16.16 -15.98 10.06
N GLU A 105 16.72 -17.06 10.60
CA GLU A 105 17.08 -18.21 9.79
C GLU A 105 15.82 -18.96 9.32
N HIS A 106 15.85 -19.40 8.05
CA HIS A 106 14.83 -20.31 7.49
C HIS A 106 13.37 -19.85 7.69
N VAL A 107 13.07 -18.60 7.38
CA VAL A 107 11.69 -18.08 7.47
C VAL A 107 10.76 -18.78 6.48
N ALA A 108 9.50 -18.95 6.87
CA ALA A 108 8.44 -19.33 5.94
C ALA A 108 8.13 -18.11 5.05
N THR A 109 8.53 -18.18 3.78
CA THR A 109 8.37 -17.06 2.84
C THR A 109 6.91 -16.87 2.45
N TRP A 110 6.50 -15.62 2.22
CA TRP A 110 5.20 -15.27 1.68
C TRP A 110 5.24 -15.24 0.14
N THR A 111 4.29 -15.91 -0.50
CA THR A 111 3.98 -15.81 -1.93
C THR A 111 2.46 -15.92 -2.15
N SER A 112 1.97 -15.70 -3.37
CA SER A 112 0.55 -15.91 -3.68
C SER A 112 0.10 -17.38 -3.60
N GLU A 113 1.04 -18.32 -3.64
CA GLU A 113 0.79 -19.76 -3.49
C GLU A 113 0.94 -20.22 -2.05
N ASN A 114 1.86 -19.61 -1.30
CA ASN A 114 2.15 -19.90 0.10
C ASN A 114 2.08 -18.59 0.92
N PRO A 115 0.87 -18.11 1.28
CA PRO A 115 0.69 -16.85 2.01
C PRO A 115 1.04 -16.99 3.50
N ASN A 116 2.31 -17.31 3.80
CA ASN A 116 2.79 -17.44 5.16
C ASN A 116 2.90 -16.06 5.82
N LEU A 117 2.17 -15.87 6.93
CA LEU A 117 2.14 -14.63 7.69
C LEU A 117 2.64 -14.87 9.12
N TYR A 118 3.39 -13.89 9.63
CA TYR A 118 3.80 -13.76 11.01
C TYR A 118 3.01 -12.64 11.66
N LYS A 119 2.59 -12.82 12.91
CA LYS A 119 1.91 -11.77 13.67
C LYS A 119 2.95 -10.88 14.35
N LEU A 120 3.00 -9.62 13.93
CA LEU A 120 3.74 -8.56 14.61
C LEU A 120 2.83 -7.91 15.66
N LEU A 121 3.28 -7.85 16.90
CA LEU A 121 2.65 -7.09 17.97
C LEU A 121 3.57 -5.94 18.36
N LEU A 122 3.11 -4.71 18.20
CA LEU A 122 3.78 -3.51 18.69
C LEU A 122 3.11 -3.08 19.98
N THR A 123 3.87 -2.99 21.07
CA THR A 123 3.36 -2.63 22.39
C THR A 123 4.06 -1.39 22.90
N VAL A 124 3.29 -0.33 23.18
CA VAL A 124 3.77 0.86 23.90
C VAL A 124 3.19 0.87 25.30
N GLU A 125 4.04 1.00 26.31
CA GLU A 125 3.68 0.96 27.73
C GLU A 125 4.23 2.19 28.48
N LYS A 126 3.37 2.81 29.29
CA LYS A 126 3.73 3.89 30.20
C LYS A 126 2.84 3.86 31.46
N GLY A 127 3.42 3.52 32.60
CA GLY A 127 2.65 3.36 33.84
C GLY A 127 1.52 2.34 33.63
N ASP A 128 0.28 2.74 33.91
CA ASP A 128 -0.91 1.89 33.71
C ASP A 128 -1.47 1.94 32.27
N THR A 129 -0.88 2.74 31.37
CA THR A 129 -1.32 2.84 29.98
C THR A 129 -0.57 1.86 29.08
N ARG A 130 -1.33 1.12 28.27
CA ARG A 130 -0.83 0.12 27.33
C ARG A 130 -1.57 0.21 26.01
N GLU A 131 -0.84 0.38 24.91
CA GLU A 131 -1.34 0.28 23.54
C GLU A 131 -0.73 -0.96 22.88
N VAL A 132 -1.54 -1.73 22.16
CA VAL A 132 -1.08 -2.87 21.36
C VAL A 132 -1.61 -2.73 19.93
N VAL A 133 -0.71 -2.63 18.96
CA VAL A 133 -1.04 -2.56 17.52
C VAL A 133 -0.62 -3.88 16.86
N PRO A 134 -1.57 -4.74 16.45
CA PRO A 134 -1.26 -5.95 15.69
C PRO A 134 -1.09 -5.64 14.20
N PHE A 135 -0.20 -6.36 13.53
CA PHE A 135 -0.04 -6.33 12.08
C PHE A 135 0.46 -7.68 11.55
N ASN A 136 0.17 -8.02 10.29
CA ASN A 136 0.67 -9.25 9.67
C ASN A 136 1.90 -8.96 8.80
N VAL A 137 2.95 -9.76 8.95
CA VAL A 137 4.22 -9.62 8.23
C VAL A 137 4.46 -10.84 7.36
N GLY A 138 4.80 -10.62 6.08
CA GLY A 138 5.18 -11.67 5.15
C GLY A 138 6.61 -11.46 4.66
N PHE A 139 7.47 -12.47 4.78
CA PHE A 139 8.85 -12.39 4.29
C PHE A 139 8.90 -12.67 2.80
N ARG A 140 9.29 -11.67 2.01
CA ARG A 140 9.43 -11.81 0.56
C ARG A 140 10.40 -10.81 -0.04
N LYS A 141 11.01 -11.18 -1.17
CA LYS A 141 11.91 -10.32 -1.95
C LYS A 141 11.38 -10.19 -3.36
N ILE A 142 11.21 -8.95 -3.82
CA ILE A 142 10.74 -8.61 -5.17
C ILE A 142 11.85 -7.93 -5.93
N GLU A 143 12.12 -8.39 -7.15
CA GLU A 143 13.25 -7.90 -7.94
C GLU A 143 12.92 -7.86 -9.44
N ILE A 144 13.46 -6.87 -10.16
CA ILE A 144 13.52 -6.88 -11.63
C ILE A 144 14.99 -7.01 -12.04
N LYS A 145 15.39 -8.22 -12.39
CA LYS A 145 16.79 -8.56 -12.71
C LYS A 145 16.91 -9.30 -14.05
N GLU A 146 18.12 -9.29 -14.58
CA GLU A 146 18.48 -10.09 -15.74
C GLU A 146 18.26 -11.57 -15.44
N SER A 147 17.70 -12.30 -16.41
CA SER A 147 17.41 -13.73 -16.32
C SER A 147 18.38 -14.55 -17.17
N ASP A 148 18.38 -15.86 -16.96
CA ASP A 148 19.15 -16.79 -17.79
C ASP A 148 18.48 -17.08 -19.15
N TYR A 149 17.27 -16.55 -19.38
CA TYR A 149 16.54 -16.72 -20.63
C TYR A 149 17.03 -15.72 -21.68
N THR A 150 17.44 -16.24 -22.84
CA THR A 150 17.88 -15.43 -23.99
C THR A 150 16.87 -15.50 -25.12
N VAL A 151 16.45 -14.33 -25.62
CA VAL A 151 15.58 -14.20 -26.79
C VAL A 151 16.25 -13.25 -27.78
N LYS A 152 16.46 -13.72 -29.02
CA LYS A 152 17.14 -12.96 -30.09
C LYS A 152 18.50 -12.39 -29.65
N GLY A 153 19.29 -13.21 -28.95
CA GLY A 153 20.64 -12.84 -28.48
C GLY A 153 20.68 -11.85 -27.30
N LYS A 154 19.54 -11.53 -26.69
CA LYS A 154 19.47 -10.67 -25.49
C LYS A 154 18.87 -11.43 -24.32
N LYS A 155 19.49 -11.31 -23.15
CA LYS A 155 18.90 -11.81 -21.91
C LYS A 155 17.69 -10.97 -21.52
N LEU A 156 16.64 -11.62 -21.05
CA LEU A 156 15.42 -10.94 -20.61
C LEU A 156 15.63 -10.37 -19.20
N ARG A 157 15.08 -9.18 -18.93
CA ARG A 157 14.85 -8.72 -17.55
C ARG A 157 13.46 -9.17 -17.13
N LEU A 158 13.36 -9.97 -16.08
CA LEU A 158 12.11 -10.54 -15.60
C LEU A 158 11.79 -10.05 -14.18
N PHE A 159 10.51 -10.19 -13.81
CA PHE A 159 10.01 -9.90 -12.47
C PHE A 159 10.10 -11.18 -11.62
N TYR A 160 10.80 -11.07 -10.50
CA TYR A 160 11.09 -12.18 -9.59
C TYR A 160 10.41 -11.96 -8.24
N VAL A 161 9.89 -13.05 -7.68
CA VAL A 161 9.49 -13.14 -6.27
C VAL A 161 10.27 -14.29 -5.65
N ASN A 162 11.02 -14.00 -4.58
CA ASN A 162 11.84 -14.97 -3.83
C ASN A 162 12.79 -15.78 -4.75
N GLY A 163 13.42 -15.09 -5.70
CA GLY A 163 14.39 -15.70 -6.62
C GLY A 163 13.77 -16.47 -7.78
N GLN A 164 12.43 -16.56 -7.88
CA GLN A 164 11.73 -17.23 -8.97
C GLN A 164 11.06 -16.22 -9.92
N PRO A 165 11.24 -16.35 -11.24
CA PRO A 165 10.50 -15.51 -12.19
C PRO A 165 9.04 -15.95 -12.18
N ILE A 166 8.11 -14.99 -12.07
CA ILE A 166 6.68 -15.29 -11.96
C ILE A 166 5.89 -14.79 -13.17
N LYS A 167 4.76 -15.48 -13.44
CA LYS A 167 3.72 -14.99 -14.35
C LYS A 167 2.56 -14.43 -13.53
N LEU A 168 2.26 -13.14 -13.74
CA LEU A 168 1.06 -12.51 -13.19
C LEU A 168 -0.16 -13.01 -13.97
N LYS A 169 -0.96 -13.88 -13.34
CA LYS A 169 -2.26 -14.37 -13.82
C LYS A 169 -3.32 -13.49 -13.18
N GLY A 170 -3.48 -12.28 -13.71
CA GLY A 170 -4.19 -11.20 -13.03
C GLY A 170 -5.53 -10.82 -13.63
N VAL A 171 -6.33 -10.13 -12.82
CA VAL A 171 -7.55 -9.42 -13.21
C VAL A 171 -7.52 -7.99 -12.69
N ASN A 172 -8.22 -7.07 -13.37
CA ASN A 172 -8.53 -5.75 -12.82
C ASN A 172 -9.83 -5.87 -12.00
N ILE A 173 -9.90 -5.21 -10.85
CA ILE A 173 -11.07 -5.26 -9.96
C ILE A 173 -11.49 -3.86 -9.52
N HIS A 174 -12.73 -3.49 -9.85
CA HIS A 174 -13.43 -2.36 -9.25
C HIS A 174 -14.10 -2.77 -7.94
N GLU A 175 -14.14 -1.85 -6.97
CA GLU A 175 -14.92 -2.00 -5.73
C GLU A 175 -16.40 -1.71 -6.06
N VAL A 176 -17.15 -2.74 -6.46
CA VAL A 176 -18.55 -2.60 -6.88
C VAL A 176 -19.42 -3.78 -6.45
N SER A 177 -20.58 -3.47 -5.88
CA SER A 177 -21.72 -4.34 -5.66
C SER A 177 -22.91 -3.87 -6.48
N HIS A 178 -23.61 -4.83 -7.09
CA HIS A 178 -24.85 -4.57 -7.83
C HIS A 178 -26.00 -4.03 -6.95
N LEU A 179 -25.94 -4.21 -5.63
CA LEU A 179 -26.96 -3.75 -4.69
C LEU A 179 -26.59 -2.43 -4.03
N THR A 180 -25.32 -2.30 -3.61
CA THR A 180 -24.87 -1.22 -2.72
C THR A 180 -23.84 -0.27 -3.36
N GLY A 181 -23.59 -0.39 -4.66
CA GLY A 181 -22.67 0.50 -5.37
C GLY A 181 -21.22 0.25 -4.93
N HIS A 182 -20.49 1.27 -4.50
CA HIS A 182 -19.09 1.11 -4.08
C HIS A 182 -18.90 0.49 -2.69
N TYR A 183 -19.98 0.24 -1.95
CA TYR A 183 -19.88 -0.51 -0.70
C TYR A 183 -19.97 -2.01 -1.00
N VAL A 184 -18.87 -2.74 -0.80
CA VAL A 184 -18.80 -4.19 -0.95
C VAL A 184 -18.77 -4.82 0.43
N THR A 185 -19.68 -5.74 0.74
CA THR A 185 -19.71 -6.35 2.08
C THR A 185 -18.56 -7.34 2.29
N PRO A 186 -18.17 -7.66 3.54
CA PRO A 186 -17.16 -8.69 3.82
C PRO A 186 -17.47 -10.06 3.19
N GLU A 187 -18.76 -10.43 3.09
CA GLU A 187 -19.21 -11.67 2.46
C GLU A 187 -19.03 -11.64 0.94
N GLU A 188 -19.36 -10.51 0.29
CA GLU A 188 -19.12 -10.31 -1.14
C GLU A 188 -17.62 -10.32 -1.45
N MET A 189 -16.81 -9.65 -0.63
CA MET A 189 -15.35 -9.70 -0.74
C MET A 189 -14.88 -11.15 -0.66
N ARG A 190 -15.23 -11.89 0.41
CA ARG A 190 -14.86 -13.30 0.59
C ARG A 190 -15.19 -14.15 -0.64
N ARG A 191 -16.43 -14.04 -1.13
CA ARG A 191 -16.87 -14.75 -2.34
C ARG A 191 -15.98 -14.41 -3.55
N ASN A 192 -15.67 -13.13 -3.76
CA ASN A 192 -14.82 -12.70 -4.87
C ASN A 192 -13.40 -13.27 -4.76
N PHE A 193 -12.80 -13.27 -3.56
CA PHE A 193 -11.49 -13.87 -3.31
C PHE A 193 -11.48 -15.38 -3.56
N GLU A 194 -12.49 -16.10 -3.07
CA GLU A 194 -12.63 -17.55 -3.28
C GLU A 194 -12.78 -17.89 -4.76
N LEU A 195 -13.60 -17.16 -5.50
CA LEU A 195 -13.74 -17.32 -6.95
C LEU A 195 -12.42 -17.07 -7.69
N MET A 196 -11.68 -16.02 -7.32
CA MET A 196 -10.37 -15.76 -7.92
C MET A 196 -9.41 -16.93 -7.71
N LYS A 197 -9.32 -17.46 -6.48
CA LYS A 197 -8.44 -18.59 -6.18
C LYS A 197 -8.88 -19.88 -6.89
N GLN A 198 -10.17 -20.16 -6.94
CA GLN A 198 -10.72 -21.32 -7.67
C GLN A 198 -10.42 -21.26 -9.17
N ASN A 199 -10.26 -20.06 -9.73
CA ASN A 199 -9.96 -19.83 -11.14
C ASN A 199 -8.47 -19.55 -11.42
N ASN A 200 -7.58 -19.97 -10.51
CA ASN A 200 -6.12 -19.88 -10.66
C ASN A 200 -5.57 -18.44 -10.85
N ILE A 201 -6.32 -17.43 -10.40
CA ILE A 201 -5.87 -16.04 -10.38
C ILE A 201 -4.89 -15.88 -9.21
N ASN A 202 -3.77 -15.20 -9.46
CA ASN A 202 -2.72 -14.96 -8.46
C ASN A 202 -2.40 -13.48 -8.25
N THR A 203 -3.02 -12.59 -9.02
CA THR A 203 -2.73 -11.15 -9.02
C THR A 203 -4.02 -10.35 -9.20
N VAL A 204 -4.12 -9.19 -8.56
CA VAL A 204 -5.19 -8.21 -8.79
C VAL A 204 -4.59 -6.83 -9.03
N ARG A 205 -5.15 -6.10 -9.99
CA ARG A 205 -4.93 -4.66 -10.14
C ARG A 205 -6.13 -3.90 -9.62
N LEU A 206 -5.89 -2.97 -8.69
CA LEU A 206 -6.94 -2.17 -8.06
C LEU A 206 -7.35 -1.02 -8.99
N SER A 207 -8.07 -1.37 -10.05
CA SER A 207 -8.53 -0.43 -11.08
C SER A 207 -9.61 0.50 -10.52
N HIS A 208 -9.40 1.81 -10.41
CA HIS A 208 -8.16 2.57 -10.59
C HIS A 208 -7.93 3.46 -9.37
N TYR A 209 -7.96 2.85 -8.18
CA TYR A 209 -7.93 3.51 -6.88
C TYR A 209 -7.68 2.52 -5.72
N PRO A 210 -7.16 2.99 -4.57
CA PRO A 210 -6.95 2.11 -3.41
C PRO A 210 -8.28 1.67 -2.76
N GLN A 211 -8.48 0.36 -2.59
CA GLN A 211 -9.69 -0.20 -1.94
C GLN A 211 -9.69 -0.08 -0.41
N ASP A 212 -10.67 -0.67 0.26
CA ASP A 212 -10.73 -0.77 1.73
C ASP A 212 -9.54 -1.53 2.34
N ARG A 213 -9.18 -1.23 3.60
CA ARG A 213 -8.08 -1.90 4.32
C ARG A 213 -8.28 -3.41 4.39
N ARG A 214 -9.51 -3.87 4.59
CA ARG A 214 -9.85 -5.29 4.68
C ARG A 214 -9.49 -6.05 3.40
N PHE A 215 -9.55 -5.39 2.24
CA PHE A 215 -9.17 -5.99 0.98
C PHE A 215 -7.68 -6.40 0.96
N TYR A 216 -6.78 -5.56 1.46
CA TYR A 216 -5.33 -5.85 1.52
C TYR A 216 -5.03 -6.96 2.53
N GLU A 217 -5.69 -6.94 3.69
CA GLU A 217 -5.59 -8.04 4.67
C GLU A 217 -6.02 -9.37 4.04
N MET A 218 -7.10 -9.37 3.27
CA MET A 218 -7.55 -10.56 2.54
C MET A 218 -6.58 -10.96 1.43
N CYS A 219 -5.94 -10.02 0.72
CA CYS A 219 -4.89 -10.34 -0.24
C CYS A 219 -3.67 -10.99 0.41
N ASP A 220 -3.29 -10.53 1.61
CA ASP A 220 -2.23 -11.16 2.40
C ASP A 220 -2.62 -12.59 2.79
N GLU A 221 -3.85 -12.80 3.26
CA GLU A 221 -4.37 -14.08 3.76
C GLU A 221 -4.62 -15.11 2.64
N TYR A 222 -5.28 -14.71 1.55
CA TYR A 222 -5.60 -15.58 0.41
C TYR A 222 -4.42 -15.77 -0.55
N GLY A 223 -3.37 -14.94 -0.43
CA GLY A 223 -2.23 -14.95 -1.33
C GLY A 223 -2.60 -14.44 -2.73
N LEU A 224 -2.70 -13.12 -2.88
CA LEU A 224 -2.79 -12.44 -4.17
C LEU A 224 -1.75 -11.33 -4.23
N TYR A 225 -1.01 -11.27 -5.34
CA TYR A 225 -0.15 -10.12 -5.61
C TYR A 225 -1.01 -8.91 -5.97
N VAL A 226 -0.74 -7.77 -5.34
CA VAL A 226 -1.50 -6.54 -5.54
C VAL A 226 -0.67 -5.57 -6.34
N TYR A 227 -1.29 -5.07 -7.41
CA TYR A 227 -0.91 -3.86 -8.13
C TYR A 227 -1.80 -2.74 -7.58
N ASP A 228 -1.28 -2.01 -6.59
CA ASP A 228 -1.99 -0.93 -5.90
C ASP A 228 -1.85 0.36 -6.69
N GLU A 229 -2.95 1.08 -6.90
CA GLU A 229 -3.03 2.15 -7.88
C GLU A 229 -3.60 3.42 -7.27
N ALA A 230 -2.87 4.53 -7.42
CA ALA A 230 -3.32 5.82 -6.91
C ALA A 230 -4.62 6.22 -7.62
N ASN A 231 -5.52 6.87 -6.88
CA ASN A 231 -6.80 7.35 -7.40
C ASN A 231 -6.60 8.58 -8.32
N ILE A 232 -5.94 8.39 -9.47
CA ILE A 232 -5.60 9.44 -10.43
C ILE A 232 -6.00 8.94 -11.82
N GLU A 233 -7.08 9.49 -12.35
CA GLU A 233 -7.48 9.32 -13.74
C GLU A 233 -8.10 10.59 -14.30
N SER A 234 -7.52 11.12 -15.38
CA SER A 234 -7.97 12.35 -16.03
C SER A 234 -8.24 12.12 -17.52
N HIS A 235 -8.82 10.97 -17.86
CA HIS A 235 -9.08 10.55 -19.25
C HIS A 235 -9.77 11.66 -20.07
N GLY A 236 -10.79 12.30 -19.49
CA GLY A 236 -11.53 13.39 -20.14
C GLY A 236 -10.70 14.64 -20.50
N MET A 237 -9.52 14.81 -19.88
CA MET A 237 -8.58 15.91 -20.12
C MET A 237 -7.59 15.63 -21.26
N TYR A 238 -7.56 14.40 -21.78
CA TYR A 238 -6.64 13.94 -22.84
C TYR A 238 -5.15 14.00 -22.42
N TYR A 239 -4.28 13.59 -23.35
CA TYR A 239 -2.89 13.22 -23.06
C TYR A 239 -1.85 14.20 -23.63
N SER A 240 -2.28 15.23 -24.35
CA SER A 240 -1.38 16.15 -25.05
C SER A 240 -0.64 17.05 -24.07
N ARG A 241 0.68 17.17 -24.25
CA ARG A 241 1.52 18.17 -23.56
C ARG A 241 1.63 19.41 -24.42
N TYR A 242 1.25 20.56 -23.89
CA TYR A 242 1.39 21.86 -24.55
C TYR A 242 2.43 22.69 -23.80
N LEU A 243 3.54 23.03 -24.47
CA LEU A 243 4.65 23.76 -23.87
C LEU A 243 4.42 25.28 -23.90
N ASP A 244 3.57 25.74 -24.82
CA ASP A 244 3.18 27.14 -24.98
C ASP A 244 2.21 27.59 -23.88
N ASP A 245 1.38 26.67 -23.37
CA ASP A 245 0.46 26.94 -22.26
C ASP A 245 0.10 25.67 -21.48
N MET A 246 0.93 25.33 -20.49
CA MET A 246 0.78 24.12 -19.66
C MET A 246 -0.39 24.18 -18.67
N ARG A 247 -0.97 25.36 -18.43
CA ARG A 247 -2.01 25.55 -17.40
C ARG A 247 -3.42 25.48 -17.95
N LYS A 248 -3.59 25.64 -19.26
CA LYS A 248 -4.89 25.67 -19.89
C LYS A 248 -5.37 24.25 -20.21
N GLY A 249 -6.55 23.92 -19.68
CA GLY A 249 -7.32 22.73 -20.05
C GLY A 249 -8.06 22.91 -21.38
N SER A 250 -9.06 22.07 -21.64
CA SER A 250 -9.86 22.07 -22.88
C SER A 250 -10.41 23.44 -23.31
N ASP A 251 -10.83 24.25 -22.36
CA ASP A 251 -11.52 25.54 -22.60
C ASP A 251 -10.56 26.74 -22.71
N GLY A 252 -9.26 26.54 -22.47
CA GLY A 252 -8.29 27.63 -22.44
C GLY A 252 -7.45 27.78 -23.71
N HIS A 253 -7.40 26.77 -24.56
CA HIS A 253 -6.64 26.88 -25.80
C HIS A 253 -7.40 27.70 -26.86
N LEU A 254 -6.64 28.51 -27.61
CA LEU A 254 -7.16 29.49 -28.58
C LEU A 254 -8.12 28.90 -29.64
N ASP A 255 -8.07 27.59 -29.90
CA ASP A 255 -8.97 26.92 -30.85
C ASP A 255 -10.17 26.23 -30.21
N GLY A 256 -10.29 26.24 -28.88
CA GLY A 256 -11.35 25.56 -28.11
C GLY A 256 -11.40 24.04 -28.30
N ARG A 257 -10.35 23.45 -28.91
CA ARG A 257 -10.30 22.03 -29.31
C ARG A 257 -9.13 21.28 -28.68
N LYS A 258 -8.04 21.98 -28.37
CA LYS A 258 -6.88 21.40 -27.69
C LYS A 258 -7.21 21.07 -26.23
N LYS A 259 -6.83 19.88 -25.79
CA LYS A 259 -7.05 19.37 -24.44
C LYS A 259 -5.71 18.93 -23.85
N GLY A 260 -5.30 19.61 -22.78
CA GLY A 260 -3.99 19.41 -22.15
C GLY A 260 -4.03 18.41 -20.99
N THR A 261 -2.98 17.60 -20.87
CA THR A 261 -2.82 16.65 -19.76
C THR A 261 -2.63 17.36 -18.42
N LEU A 262 -3.33 16.87 -17.39
CA LEU A 262 -3.12 17.33 -16.02
C LEU A 262 -1.79 16.80 -15.43
N GLY A 263 -1.20 15.75 -16.01
CA GLY A 263 0.11 15.24 -15.60
C GLY A 263 1.27 16.22 -15.83
N HIS A 264 1.06 17.29 -16.64
CA HIS A 264 2.08 18.31 -16.93
C HIS A 264 1.67 19.72 -16.48
N ASN A 265 0.53 19.87 -15.80
CA ASN A 265 0.02 21.15 -15.35
C ASN A 265 0.56 21.48 -13.93
N PRO A 266 1.30 22.58 -13.74
CA PRO A 266 1.98 22.86 -12.46
C PRO A 266 1.02 23.06 -11.29
N ASP A 267 -0.21 23.50 -11.57
CA ASP A 267 -1.22 23.74 -10.54
C ASP A 267 -1.78 22.42 -9.95
N TRP A 268 -1.45 21.27 -10.57
CA TRP A 268 -1.92 19.94 -10.17
C TRP A 268 -0.87 19.07 -9.49
N ILE A 269 0.37 19.54 -9.30
CA ILE A 269 1.46 18.74 -8.72
C ILE A 269 1.10 18.19 -7.33
N GLU A 270 0.65 19.04 -6.40
CA GLU A 270 0.30 18.58 -5.05
C GLU A 270 -0.94 17.68 -5.05
N ASN A 271 -1.85 17.83 -6.02
CA ASN A 271 -3.00 16.93 -6.14
C ASN A 271 -2.58 15.51 -6.54
N HIS A 272 -1.60 15.36 -7.45
CA HIS A 272 -1.02 14.07 -7.81
C HIS A 272 -0.22 13.49 -6.64
N LEU A 273 0.71 14.27 -6.08
CA LEU A 273 1.58 13.82 -4.99
C LEU A 273 0.79 13.46 -3.73
N TYR A 274 -0.29 14.19 -3.39
CA TYR A 274 -1.16 13.86 -2.26
C TYR A 274 -1.78 12.46 -2.42
N ARG A 275 -2.32 12.15 -3.60
CA ARG A 275 -2.95 10.85 -3.88
C ARG A 275 -1.94 9.70 -3.84
N ILE A 276 -0.74 9.91 -4.39
CA ILE A 276 0.36 8.93 -4.37
C ILE A 276 0.86 8.70 -2.94
N ARG A 277 1.17 9.78 -2.20
CA ARG A 277 1.64 9.71 -0.80
C ARG A 277 0.63 8.99 0.08
N ASN A 278 -0.66 9.31 -0.04
CA ASN A 278 -1.70 8.68 0.78
C ASN A 278 -1.86 7.17 0.50
N MET A 279 -1.78 6.75 -0.76
CA MET A 279 -1.78 5.33 -1.10
C MET A 279 -0.58 4.63 -0.45
N PHE A 280 0.62 5.17 -0.69
CA PHE A 280 1.86 4.58 -0.20
C PHE A 280 1.88 4.51 1.34
N GLU A 281 1.67 5.63 2.02
CA GLU A 281 1.79 5.71 3.48
C GLU A 281 0.77 4.81 4.20
N ARG A 282 -0.42 4.62 3.62
CA ARG A 282 -1.45 3.75 4.17
C ARG A 282 -1.14 2.26 3.96
N ASN A 283 -0.55 1.90 2.83
CA ASN A 283 -0.46 0.50 2.39
C ASN A 283 0.98 -0.07 2.39
N LYS A 284 2.01 0.74 2.74
CA LYS A 284 3.45 0.41 2.64
C LYS A 284 3.90 -0.90 3.32
N ASN A 285 3.14 -1.39 4.29
CA ASN A 285 3.52 -2.55 5.10
C ASN A 285 2.91 -3.88 4.63
N TYR A 286 1.93 -3.87 3.71
CA TYR A 286 1.25 -5.10 3.28
C TYR A 286 2.17 -5.98 2.40
N PRO A 287 2.42 -7.25 2.76
CA PRO A 287 3.16 -8.17 1.91
C PRO A 287 2.45 -8.41 0.56
N CYS A 288 1.13 -8.31 0.44
CA CYS A 288 0.50 -8.46 -0.86
C CYS A 288 0.86 -7.37 -1.88
N VAL A 289 1.24 -6.15 -1.45
CA VAL A 289 1.51 -5.04 -2.37
C VAL A 289 2.86 -5.21 -3.07
N THR A 290 2.79 -5.58 -4.35
CA THR A 290 3.97 -5.90 -5.18
C THR A 290 4.37 -4.79 -6.12
N ILE A 291 3.41 -4.01 -6.61
CA ILE A 291 3.59 -2.96 -7.61
C ILE A 291 2.79 -1.73 -7.18
N TRP A 292 3.39 -0.55 -7.31
CA TRP A 292 2.74 0.74 -7.11
C TRP A 292 2.48 1.39 -8.47
N SER A 293 1.23 1.73 -8.74
CA SER A 293 0.80 2.51 -9.91
C SER A 293 0.66 3.98 -9.56
N LEU A 294 1.07 4.84 -10.48
CA LEU A 294 0.84 6.29 -10.36
C LEU A 294 -0.59 6.70 -10.73
N GLY A 295 -1.39 5.81 -11.31
CA GLY A 295 -2.75 6.09 -11.75
C GLY A 295 -3.10 5.35 -13.04
N ASN A 296 -4.16 5.78 -13.71
CA ASN A 296 -4.63 5.26 -15.00
C ASN A 296 -4.96 6.44 -15.92
N GLU A 297 -4.63 6.34 -17.22
CA GLU A 297 -5.11 7.28 -18.25
C GLU A 297 -5.11 8.78 -17.85
N ALA A 298 -4.03 9.23 -17.20
CA ALA A 298 -3.87 10.62 -16.74
C ALA A 298 -2.96 11.46 -17.66
N GLY A 299 -2.51 10.87 -18.77
CA GLY A 299 -1.43 11.39 -19.60
C GLY A 299 -0.08 11.20 -18.92
N ASN A 300 0.92 11.95 -19.36
CA ASN A 300 2.28 11.88 -18.84
C ASN A 300 2.79 13.29 -18.60
N GLY A 301 3.64 13.52 -17.60
CA GLY A 301 4.30 14.80 -17.34
C GLY A 301 5.24 14.70 -16.15
N TYR A 302 5.51 15.82 -15.47
CA TYR A 302 6.41 15.85 -14.31
C TYR A 302 5.66 15.74 -12.97
N ASN A 303 4.31 15.77 -13.00
CA ASN A 303 3.48 15.56 -11.82
C ASN A 303 3.39 14.09 -11.43
#